data_AF-A0A1T5CL61-F1
#
_entry.id   AF-A0A1T5CL61-F1
#
_cell.length_a   1.000
_cell.length_b   1.000
_cell.length_c   1.000
_cell.angle_alpha   90.00
_cell.angle_beta   90.00
_cell.angle_gamma   90.00
#
_symmetry.space_group_name_H-M   'P 1'
#
loop_
_entity.id
_entity.type
_entity.pdbx_description
1 polymer ?
#
loop_
_entity_poly.entity_id
_entity_poly.type
_entity_poly.pdbx_seq_one_letter_code
_entity_poly.pdbx_strand_id
1 'polypeptide(L)'
;MNPNMEKTTTDILRIGIIGYGNLGKGVEKAIKQNPDMELVAIFTRREPSSLDCETQAIPMNFLKDYREAIDVMILCGGSSTDLPEQVLEVSKMFHTVDSFDTHAKIPEYFTKVNESAKSNNTLSLISTGWDPGLFSLARLIGQCVLPEGEDYTFWGKGLSQGHSDAVRRVQGVKNGVQYTLPIDSALALVRSGENPILSTAEKHQRICYVVAEAAADLSIIENTIKTMPNYFADYETAVHFIDEEELRQNHSAMPHGGIVFRSGVSGSGAKQRIEFSLALESNPEFTASVLVAYARAVGRMARQGQSGARTVLDIPLSYLSPKSDEELRRTLL
;
A
#
# COMPACT_ATOMS: atom_id res chain seq x y z
N MET A 1 33.61 8.21 35.10
CA MET A 1 32.92 7.04 34.50
C MET A 1 31.61 6.87 35.23
N ASN A 2 30.49 7.17 34.58
CA ASN A 2 29.16 7.05 35.17
C ASN A 2 28.53 5.76 34.64
N PRO A 3 28.38 4.70 35.45
CA PRO A 3 27.72 3.47 35.04
C PRO A 3 26.21 3.66 35.23
N ASN A 4 25.59 4.36 34.28
CA ASN A 4 24.13 4.41 34.13
C ASN A 4 23.75 4.27 32.65
N MET A 5 24.50 3.42 31.92
CA MET A 5 23.98 2.74 30.74
C MET A 5 23.43 1.40 31.20
N GLU A 6 22.17 1.38 31.62
CA GLU A 6 21.29 0.21 31.56
C GLU A 6 19.91 0.55 32.13
N LYS A 7 19.02 0.93 31.20
CA LYS A 7 17.60 0.55 31.13
C LYS A 7 16.98 1.27 29.94
N THR A 8 17.32 0.83 28.72
CA THR A 8 16.41 1.02 27.60
C THR A 8 15.31 -0.02 27.76
N THR A 9 14.31 0.29 28.60
CA THR A 9 12.98 -0.25 28.32
C THR A 9 12.62 0.31 26.95
N THR A 10 12.73 -0.51 25.91
CA THR A 10 12.14 -0.19 24.62
C THR A 10 10.64 -0.03 24.89
N ASP A 11 10.16 1.21 24.97
CA ASP A 11 8.74 1.49 25.12
C ASP A 11 8.02 0.85 23.93
N ILE A 12 7.40 -0.30 24.21
CA ILE A 12 6.59 -1.07 23.28
C ILE A 12 5.58 -0.12 22.65
N LEU A 13 5.56 -0.06 21.32
CA LEU A 13 4.61 0.77 20.59
C LEU A 13 3.27 0.06 20.52
N ARG A 14 2.24 0.67 21.09
CA ARG A 14 0.90 0.11 21.18
C ARG A 14 0.12 0.45 19.91
N ILE A 15 -0.26 -0.58 19.16
CA ILE A 15 -0.91 -0.47 17.87
C ILE A 15 -2.39 -0.84 17.98
N GLY A 16 -3.24 -0.08 17.29
CA GLY A 16 -4.60 -0.49 16.96
C GLY A 16 -4.76 -0.71 15.46
N ILE A 17 -5.65 -1.61 15.08
CA ILE A 17 -6.02 -1.84 13.67
C ILE A 17 -7.46 -1.39 13.47
N ILE A 18 -7.75 -0.63 12.42
CA ILE A 18 -9.13 -0.37 11.99
C ILE A 18 -9.40 -1.07 10.67
N GLY A 19 -10.38 -1.98 10.67
CA GLY A 19 -10.76 -2.77 9.50
C GLY A 19 -9.96 -4.07 9.42
N TYR A 20 -10.67 -5.19 9.32
CA TYR A 20 -10.09 -6.53 9.37
C TYR A 20 -10.35 -7.31 8.07
N GLY A 21 -9.97 -6.69 6.94
CA GLY A 21 -9.88 -7.33 5.63
C GLY A 21 -8.50 -7.97 5.40
N ASN A 22 -8.10 -8.16 4.14
CA ASN A 22 -6.79 -8.75 3.80
C ASN A 22 -5.62 -7.94 4.39
N LEU A 23 -5.69 -6.62 4.31
CA LEU A 23 -4.66 -5.73 4.85
C LEU A 23 -4.59 -5.79 6.38
N GLY A 24 -5.74 -5.73 7.08
CA GLY A 24 -5.79 -5.83 8.55
C GLY A 24 -5.26 -7.17 9.09
N LYS A 25 -5.59 -8.28 8.42
CA LYS A 25 -4.99 -9.60 8.70
C LYS A 25 -3.47 -9.59 8.49
N GLY A 26 -3.01 -8.95 7.42
CA GLY A 26 -1.58 -8.74 7.18
C GLY A 26 -0.90 -7.94 8.30
N VAL A 27 -1.57 -6.90 8.82
CA VAL A 27 -1.01 -6.07 9.90
C VAL A 27 -0.91 -6.86 11.20
N GLU A 28 -1.93 -7.65 11.57
CA GLU A 28 -1.85 -8.53 12.74
C GLU A 28 -0.68 -9.52 12.64
N LYS A 29 -0.46 -10.11 11.45
CA LYS A 29 0.71 -10.98 11.21
C LYS A 29 2.04 -10.21 11.29
N ALA A 30 2.12 -9.03 10.68
CA ALA A 30 3.33 -8.23 10.64
C ALA A 30 3.75 -7.72 12.03
N ILE A 31 2.79 -7.38 12.91
CA ILE A 31 3.09 -6.99 14.29
C ILE A 31 3.79 -8.13 15.05
N LYS A 32 3.43 -9.39 14.84
CA LYS A 32 4.11 -10.54 15.47
C LYS A 32 5.59 -10.67 15.05
N GLN A 33 5.98 -10.07 13.93
CA GLN A 33 7.37 -10.01 13.46
C GLN A 33 8.14 -8.81 14.00
N ASN A 34 7.50 -7.90 14.74
CA ASN A 34 8.06 -6.66 15.28
C ASN A 34 7.97 -6.67 16.82
N PRO A 35 9.00 -7.16 17.53
CA PRO A 35 8.93 -7.37 18.99
C PRO A 35 8.90 -6.07 19.81
N ASP A 36 9.14 -4.92 19.19
CA ASP A 36 9.00 -3.59 19.78
C ASP A 36 7.59 -3.01 19.64
N MET A 37 6.61 -3.81 19.21
CA MET A 37 5.21 -3.44 19.03
C MET A 37 4.26 -4.45 19.67
N GLU A 38 3.10 -3.98 20.11
CA GLU A 38 2.02 -4.80 20.65
C GLU A 38 0.69 -4.39 20.01
N LEU A 39 -0.10 -5.37 19.56
CA LEU A 39 -1.45 -5.12 19.06
C LEU A 39 -2.43 -5.11 20.23
N VAL A 40 -3.04 -3.95 20.48
CA VAL A 40 -3.97 -3.76 21.62
C VAL A 40 -5.39 -4.16 21.26
N ALA A 41 -5.87 -3.77 20.09
CA ALA A 41 -7.26 -4.01 19.67
C ALA A 41 -7.43 -3.94 18.15
N ILE A 42 -8.43 -4.67 17.65
CA ILE A 42 -8.89 -4.63 16.26
C ILE A 42 -10.28 -4.02 16.22
N PHE A 43 -10.45 -2.85 15.62
CA PHE A 43 -11.73 -2.17 15.49
C PHE A 43 -12.45 -2.55 14.20
N THR A 44 -13.74 -2.84 14.31
CA THR A 44 -14.56 -3.33 13.18
C THR A 44 -15.96 -2.73 13.16
N ARG A 45 -16.51 -2.56 11.95
CA ARG A 45 -17.93 -2.23 11.70
C ARG A 45 -18.83 -3.47 11.73
N ARG A 46 -18.25 -4.66 11.51
CA ARG A 46 -18.94 -5.95 11.60
C ARG A 46 -19.12 -6.34 13.07
N GLU A 47 -20.03 -7.25 13.31
CA GLU A 47 -20.23 -7.86 14.62
C GLU A 47 -18.95 -8.60 15.04
N PRO A 48 -18.33 -8.30 16.21
CA PRO A 48 -17.00 -8.80 16.55
C PRO A 48 -16.87 -10.32 16.55
N SER A 49 -17.91 -11.06 16.98
CA SER A 49 -17.84 -12.52 17.04
C SER A 49 -17.82 -13.19 15.67
N SER A 50 -18.18 -12.46 14.60
CA SER A 50 -18.03 -12.91 13.22
C SER A 50 -16.58 -12.88 12.69
N LEU A 51 -15.63 -12.31 13.44
CA LEU A 51 -14.24 -12.22 13.02
C LEU A 51 -13.42 -13.37 13.59
N ASP A 52 -12.70 -14.05 12.71
CA ASP A 52 -11.65 -14.99 13.08
C ASP A 52 -10.33 -14.22 13.23
N CYS A 53 -10.11 -13.66 14.41
CA CYS A 53 -8.89 -12.95 14.80
C CYS A 53 -8.36 -13.47 16.14
N GLU A 54 -7.04 -13.47 16.31
CA GLU A 54 -6.43 -13.89 17.57
C GLU A 54 -6.54 -12.80 18.65
N THR A 55 -6.48 -11.55 18.21
CA THR A 55 -6.58 -10.39 19.10
C THR A 55 -8.05 -9.95 19.28
N GLN A 56 -8.34 -9.31 20.40
CA GLN A 56 -9.70 -8.84 20.71
C GLN A 56 -10.25 -7.90 19.61
N ALA A 57 -11.38 -8.31 19.02
CA ALA A 57 -12.17 -7.45 18.14
C ALA A 57 -13.11 -6.55 18.95
N ILE A 58 -13.12 -5.26 18.62
CA ILE A 58 -13.87 -4.21 19.30
C ILE A 58 -14.79 -3.50 18.30
N PRO A 59 -16.07 -3.26 18.64
CA PRO A 59 -16.94 -2.42 17.82
C PRO A 59 -16.43 -0.98 17.70
N MET A 60 -16.57 -0.36 16.51
CA MET A 60 -16.10 1.00 16.24
C MET A 60 -16.59 2.09 17.21
N ASN A 61 -17.75 1.92 17.86
CA ASN A 61 -18.29 2.90 18.80
C ASN A 61 -17.48 3.02 20.11
N PHE A 62 -16.67 2.02 20.45
CA PHE A 62 -15.77 2.05 21.62
C PHE A 62 -14.39 2.64 21.31
N LEU A 63 -14.15 3.13 20.08
CA LEU A 63 -12.84 3.65 19.66
C LEU A 63 -12.29 4.72 20.63
N LYS A 64 -13.15 5.61 21.14
CA LYS A 64 -12.77 6.69 22.06
C LYS A 64 -12.19 6.20 23.38
N ASP A 65 -12.60 5.03 23.83
CA ASP A 65 -12.22 4.48 25.13
C ASP A 65 -10.75 4.00 25.14
N TYR A 66 -10.15 3.86 23.95
CA TYR A 66 -8.79 3.39 23.76
C TYR A 66 -7.77 4.52 23.51
N ARG A 67 -8.18 5.79 23.64
CA ARG A 67 -7.33 6.96 23.35
C ARG A 67 -5.97 6.91 24.06
N GLU A 68 -5.97 6.56 25.34
CA GLU A 68 -4.75 6.49 26.15
C GLU A 68 -4.04 5.13 26.05
N ALA A 69 -4.69 4.13 25.42
CA ALA A 69 -4.22 2.76 25.32
C ALA A 69 -3.45 2.47 24.03
N ILE A 70 -3.62 3.29 22.98
CA ILE A 70 -3.05 3.06 21.64
C ILE A 70 -2.22 4.29 21.23
N ASP A 71 -0.98 4.04 20.82
CA ASP A 71 -0.08 5.08 20.34
C ASP A 71 -0.33 5.42 18.86
N VAL A 72 -0.52 4.39 18.02
CA VAL A 72 -0.72 4.55 16.57
C VAL A 72 -1.83 3.63 16.08
N MET A 73 -2.74 4.19 15.28
CA MET A 73 -3.81 3.47 14.61
C MET A 73 -3.46 3.20 13.15
N ILE A 74 -3.48 1.92 12.74
CA ILE A 74 -3.27 1.52 11.34
C ILE A 74 -4.63 1.30 10.69
N LEU A 75 -4.97 2.12 9.70
CA LEU A 75 -6.25 2.09 9.01
C LEU A 75 -6.15 1.24 7.75
N CYS A 76 -6.90 0.14 7.75
CA CYS A 76 -6.87 -0.89 6.73
C CYS A 76 -8.16 -0.92 5.89
N GLY A 77 -8.88 0.20 5.84
CA GLY A 77 -10.08 0.38 5.02
C GLY A 77 -9.76 0.57 3.53
N GLY A 78 -10.77 0.44 2.66
CA GLY A 78 -10.61 0.70 1.24
C GLY A 78 -10.53 2.21 0.91
N SER A 79 -9.67 2.58 -0.05
CA SER A 79 -9.45 3.98 -0.46
C SER A 79 -10.66 4.64 -1.13
N SER A 80 -11.55 3.86 -1.73
CA SER A 80 -12.70 4.40 -2.47
C SER A 80 -13.78 4.99 -1.56
N THR A 81 -14.04 4.34 -0.42
CA THR A 81 -15.17 4.66 0.45
C THR A 81 -14.81 4.78 1.93
N ASP A 82 -13.85 4.01 2.43
CA ASP A 82 -13.61 3.95 3.87
C ASP A 82 -12.63 5.04 4.33
N LEU A 83 -11.40 5.03 3.78
CA LEU A 83 -10.32 5.90 4.25
C LEU A 83 -10.65 7.40 4.19
N PRO A 84 -11.28 7.93 3.11
CA PRO A 84 -11.61 9.36 3.02
C PRO A 84 -12.42 9.92 4.19
N GLU A 85 -13.29 9.11 4.79
CA GLU A 85 -14.10 9.50 5.94
C GLU A 85 -13.46 9.04 7.26
N GLN A 86 -12.99 7.80 7.29
CA GLN A 86 -12.49 7.14 8.48
C GLN A 86 -11.24 7.81 9.04
N VAL A 87 -10.28 8.22 8.20
CA VAL A 87 -9.05 8.87 8.68
C VAL A 87 -9.35 10.25 9.29
N LEU A 88 -10.34 10.98 8.78
CA LEU A 88 -10.72 12.28 9.35
C LEU A 88 -11.35 12.13 10.74
N GLU A 89 -12.14 11.08 10.97
CA GLU A 89 -12.69 10.77 12.29
C GLU A 89 -11.58 10.36 13.28
N VAL A 90 -10.70 9.47 12.86
CA VAL A 90 -9.70 8.82 13.73
C VAL A 90 -8.54 9.75 14.06
N SER A 91 -8.08 10.55 13.09
CA SER A 91 -6.99 11.53 13.28
C SER A 91 -7.31 12.60 14.32
N LYS A 92 -8.58 12.79 14.69
CA LYS A 92 -8.96 13.68 15.81
C LYS A 92 -8.47 13.17 17.17
N MET A 93 -8.15 11.89 17.28
CA MET A 93 -7.92 11.21 18.56
C MET A 93 -6.60 10.43 18.59
N PHE A 94 -6.16 9.91 17.45
CA PHE A 94 -5.01 9.03 17.35
C PHE A 94 -4.00 9.53 16.31
N HIS A 95 -2.74 9.14 16.48
CA HIS A 95 -1.81 9.12 15.36
C HIS A 95 -2.21 8.01 14.39
N THR A 96 -2.04 8.25 13.09
CA THR A 96 -2.57 7.33 12.08
C THR A 96 -1.55 6.94 11.02
N VAL A 97 -1.71 5.73 10.48
CA VAL A 97 -1.04 5.25 9.27
C VAL A 97 -2.09 4.64 8.35
N ASP A 98 -2.13 5.06 7.09
CA ASP A 98 -3.04 4.50 6.08
C ASP A 98 -2.36 4.18 4.75
N SER A 99 -3.06 3.42 3.91
CA SER A 99 -2.63 3.05 2.56
C SER A 99 -3.50 3.66 1.46
N PHE A 100 -3.94 4.92 1.61
CA PHE A 100 -4.77 5.56 0.59
C PHE A 100 -4.04 5.62 -0.76
N ASP A 101 -4.62 4.99 -1.79
CA ASP A 101 -3.93 4.70 -3.07
C ASP A 101 -4.54 5.41 -4.29
N THR A 102 -5.53 6.29 -4.11
CA THR A 102 -6.09 7.04 -5.25
C THR A 102 -5.18 8.24 -5.58
N HIS A 103 -4.13 8.00 -6.36
CA HIS A 103 -3.08 8.99 -6.69
C HIS A 103 -3.61 10.38 -7.07
N ALA A 104 -4.62 10.47 -7.94
CA ALA A 104 -5.20 11.74 -8.39
C ALA A 104 -5.84 12.56 -7.26
N LYS A 105 -6.24 11.90 -6.15
CA LYS A 105 -6.88 12.51 -4.99
C LYS A 105 -5.95 12.71 -3.80
N ILE A 106 -4.70 12.23 -3.87
CA ILE A 106 -3.73 12.36 -2.77
C ILE A 106 -3.56 13.83 -2.31
N PRO A 107 -3.47 14.85 -3.20
CA PRO A 107 -3.32 16.24 -2.75
C PRO A 107 -4.52 16.76 -1.94
N GLU A 108 -5.75 16.44 -2.36
CA GLU A 108 -6.98 16.78 -1.65
C GLU A 108 -7.07 16.03 -0.32
N TYR A 109 -6.78 14.73 -0.35
CA TYR A 109 -6.78 13.86 0.82
C TYR A 109 -5.77 14.33 1.87
N PHE A 110 -4.54 14.64 1.45
CA PHE A 110 -3.50 15.19 2.32
C PHE A 110 -3.95 16.49 3.00
N THR A 111 -4.53 17.42 2.25
CA THR A 111 -5.01 18.70 2.80
C THR A 111 -6.02 18.48 3.93
N LYS A 112 -7.03 17.63 3.72
CA LYS A 112 -8.07 17.33 4.71
C LYS A 112 -7.50 16.63 5.95
N VAL A 113 -6.66 15.62 5.75
CA VAL A 113 -6.04 14.88 6.87
C VAL A 113 -5.08 15.80 7.64
N ASN A 114 -4.32 16.65 6.96
CA ASN A 114 -3.39 17.59 7.58
C ASN A 114 -4.11 18.60 8.47
N GLU A 115 -5.22 19.16 8.00
CA GLU A 115 -6.05 20.08 8.79
C GLU A 115 -6.60 19.40 10.05
N SER A 116 -7.15 18.20 9.92
CA SER A 116 -7.64 17.41 11.05
C SER A 116 -6.53 17.10 12.05
N ALA A 117 -5.41 16.56 11.59
CA ALA A 117 -4.31 16.13 12.43
C ALA A 117 -3.63 17.30 13.17
N LYS A 118 -3.40 18.44 12.48
CA LYS A 118 -2.87 19.65 13.13
C LYS A 118 -3.80 20.19 14.21
N SER A 119 -5.10 20.28 13.90
CA SER A 119 -6.10 20.84 14.82
C SER A 119 -6.26 20.02 16.11
N ASN A 120 -5.88 18.74 16.07
CA ASN A 120 -5.99 17.82 17.20
C ASN A 120 -4.64 17.39 17.78
N ASN A 121 -3.54 18.01 17.33
CA ASN A 121 -2.17 17.69 17.75
C ASN A 121 -1.82 16.20 17.58
N THR A 122 -2.24 15.60 16.47
CA THR A 122 -1.90 14.24 16.08
C THR A 122 -1.04 14.25 14.81
N LEU A 123 -0.36 13.15 14.55
CA LEU A 123 0.44 12.91 13.35
C LEU A 123 -0.21 11.81 12.51
N SER A 124 -0.41 12.08 11.22
CA SER A 124 -1.04 11.15 10.28
C SER A 124 -0.12 10.91 9.09
N LEU A 125 0.34 9.67 8.91
CA LEU A 125 1.00 9.26 7.68
C LEU A 125 -0.04 8.72 6.70
N ILE A 126 -0.13 9.36 5.54
CA ILE A 126 -1.04 8.94 4.47
C ILE A 126 -0.30 8.17 3.37
N SER A 127 -1.06 7.36 2.62
CA SER A 127 -0.63 6.81 1.33
C SER A 127 0.70 6.02 1.40
N THR A 128 0.89 5.23 2.46
CA THR A 128 2.04 4.33 2.57
C THR A 128 1.70 2.91 2.10
N GLY A 129 2.73 2.17 1.68
CA GLY A 129 2.60 0.89 1.01
C GLY A 129 3.73 0.70 0.00
N TRP A 130 3.46 -0.08 -1.05
CA TRP A 130 4.44 -0.28 -2.11
C TRP A 130 4.29 0.77 -3.23
N ASP A 131 3.08 1.01 -3.74
CA ASP A 131 2.76 2.11 -4.66
C ASP A 131 1.30 2.59 -4.45
N PRO A 132 1.06 3.76 -3.84
CA PRO A 132 2.04 4.74 -3.36
C PRO A 132 2.86 4.24 -2.15
N GLY A 133 4.09 4.73 -2.03
CA GLY A 133 4.99 4.38 -0.94
C GLY A 133 6.42 4.13 -1.42
N LEU A 134 6.91 2.89 -1.33
CA LEU A 134 8.27 2.54 -1.74
C LEU A 134 8.61 2.93 -3.19
N PHE A 135 7.67 2.75 -4.13
CA PHE A 135 7.85 3.19 -5.52
C PHE A 135 7.88 4.71 -5.64
N SER A 136 7.12 5.43 -4.82
CA SER A 136 7.18 6.90 -4.77
C SER A 136 8.55 7.38 -4.30
N LEU A 137 9.14 6.72 -3.29
CA LEU A 137 10.51 6.99 -2.84
C LEU A 137 11.53 6.69 -3.94
N ALA A 138 11.43 5.53 -4.60
CA ALA A 138 12.33 5.17 -5.69
C ALA A 138 12.27 6.17 -6.86
N ARG A 139 11.06 6.62 -7.23
CA ARG A 139 10.86 7.67 -8.25
C ARG A 139 11.55 8.97 -7.84
N LEU A 140 11.32 9.45 -6.62
CA LEU A 140 11.93 10.69 -6.12
C LEU A 140 13.47 10.59 -6.11
N ILE A 141 14.02 9.49 -5.56
CA ILE A 141 15.48 9.27 -5.51
C ILE A 141 16.05 9.28 -6.94
N GLY A 142 15.40 8.58 -7.87
CA GLY A 142 15.80 8.56 -9.28
C GLY A 142 15.84 9.97 -9.89
N GLN A 143 14.76 10.73 -9.75
CA GLN A 143 14.64 12.09 -10.28
C GLN A 143 15.69 13.05 -9.67
N CYS A 144 15.95 12.94 -8.36
CA CYS A 144 16.93 13.80 -7.69
C CYS A 144 18.39 13.44 -8.07
N VAL A 145 18.70 12.15 -8.25
CA VAL A 145 20.07 11.69 -8.57
C VAL A 145 20.38 11.83 -10.06
N LEU A 146 19.41 11.57 -10.93
CA LEU A 146 19.54 11.67 -12.39
C LEU A 146 18.52 12.69 -12.93
N PRO A 147 18.74 14.01 -12.76
CA PRO A 147 17.76 15.03 -13.18
C PRO A 147 17.53 15.04 -14.70
N GLU A 148 18.54 14.72 -15.50
CA GLU A 148 18.42 14.51 -16.94
C GLU A 148 18.12 13.04 -17.25
N GLY A 149 16.83 12.69 -17.29
CA GLY A 149 16.39 11.32 -17.55
C GLY A 149 14.88 11.13 -17.53
N GLU A 150 14.48 9.90 -17.79
CA GLU A 150 13.09 9.45 -17.95
C GLU A 150 12.70 8.44 -16.87
N ASP A 151 11.44 8.51 -16.44
CA ASP A 151 10.85 7.61 -15.44
C ASP A 151 9.98 6.53 -16.09
N TYR A 152 10.17 5.28 -15.68
CA TYR A 152 9.30 4.19 -16.08
C TYR A 152 8.84 3.43 -14.84
N THR A 153 7.53 3.26 -14.69
CA THR A 153 6.96 2.37 -13.67
C THR A 153 6.21 1.26 -14.37
N PHE A 154 6.50 0.02 -13.97
CA PHE A 154 5.80 -1.16 -14.41
C PHE A 154 5.17 -1.83 -13.19
N TRP A 155 3.88 -2.17 -13.25
CA TRP A 155 3.17 -2.92 -12.23
C TRP A 155 2.97 -4.37 -12.66
N GLY A 156 3.15 -5.27 -11.71
CA GLY A 156 2.95 -6.70 -11.87
C GLY A 156 4.19 -7.49 -12.30
N LYS A 157 4.03 -8.78 -12.66
CA LYS A 157 2.76 -9.53 -12.72
C LYS A 157 2.04 -9.54 -11.36
N GLY A 158 0.78 -9.12 -11.32
CA GLY A 158 0.10 -8.96 -10.04
C GLY A 158 -1.41 -8.86 -10.14
N LEU A 159 -2.10 -9.36 -9.12
CA LEU A 159 -3.54 -9.26 -8.96
C LEU A 159 -3.91 -7.86 -8.46
N SER A 160 -4.66 -7.09 -9.25
CA SER A 160 -5.11 -5.77 -8.82
C SER A 160 -6.48 -5.85 -8.16
N GLN A 161 -6.54 -5.51 -6.88
CA GLN A 161 -7.78 -5.58 -6.10
C GLN A 161 -8.87 -4.65 -6.66
N GLY A 162 -8.53 -3.38 -6.94
CA GLY A 162 -9.49 -2.40 -7.47
C GLY A 162 -10.05 -2.78 -8.85
N HIS A 163 -9.23 -3.35 -9.74
CA HIS A 163 -9.70 -3.84 -11.04
C HIS A 163 -10.52 -5.14 -10.88
N SER A 164 -10.15 -6.02 -9.96
CA SER A 164 -10.94 -7.22 -9.62
C SER A 164 -12.31 -6.85 -9.05
N ASP A 165 -12.39 -5.82 -8.19
CA ASP A 165 -13.65 -5.26 -7.70
C ASP A 165 -14.48 -4.67 -8.85
N ALA A 166 -13.84 -4.03 -9.83
CA ALA A 166 -14.53 -3.49 -11.01
C ALA A 166 -15.13 -4.58 -11.90
N VAL A 167 -14.38 -5.67 -12.14
CA VAL A 167 -14.88 -6.87 -12.83
C VAL A 167 -16.08 -7.47 -12.10
N ARG A 168 -16.01 -7.60 -10.77
CA ARG A 168 -17.11 -8.11 -9.95
C ARG A 168 -18.37 -7.24 -9.94
N ARG A 169 -18.28 -5.97 -10.34
CA ARG A 169 -19.45 -5.07 -10.46
C ARG A 169 -20.15 -5.17 -11.82
N VAL A 170 -19.58 -5.89 -12.78
CA VAL A 170 -20.22 -6.10 -14.09
C VAL A 170 -21.41 -7.04 -13.91
N GLN A 171 -22.56 -6.65 -14.46
CA GLN A 171 -23.77 -7.47 -14.39
C GLN A 171 -23.55 -8.84 -15.04
N GLY A 172 -23.99 -9.90 -14.36
CA GLY A 172 -23.79 -11.29 -14.82
C GLY A 172 -22.44 -11.90 -14.41
N VAL A 173 -21.57 -11.16 -13.73
CA VAL A 173 -20.34 -11.69 -13.12
C VAL A 173 -20.62 -12.14 -11.69
N LYS A 174 -20.47 -13.44 -11.43
CA LYS A 174 -20.56 -14.02 -10.08
C LYS A 174 -19.30 -13.71 -9.26
N ASN A 175 -18.12 -13.87 -9.88
CA ASN A 175 -16.84 -13.56 -9.26
C ASN A 175 -15.78 -13.30 -10.34
N GLY A 176 -14.67 -12.68 -9.98
CA GLY A 176 -13.56 -12.50 -10.92
C GLY A 176 -12.35 -11.83 -10.30
N VAL A 177 -11.20 -12.10 -10.93
CA VAL A 177 -9.92 -11.47 -10.62
C VAL A 177 -9.31 -10.86 -11.87
N GLN A 178 -8.45 -9.88 -11.67
CA GLN A 178 -7.70 -9.23 -12.73
C GLN A 178 -6.22 -9.18 -12.40
N TYR A 179 -5.41 -9.51 -13.40
CA TYR A 179 -3.96 -9.37 -13.36
C TYR A 179 -3.48 -8.28 -14.30
N THR A 180 -2.58 -7.44 -13.79
CA THR A 180 -1.80 -6.51 -14.60
C THR A 180 -0.42 -7.13 -14.84
N LEU A 181 0.01 -7.17 -16.10
CA LEU A 181 1.29 -7.76 -16.49
C LEU A 181 2.09 -6.71 -17.26
N PRO A 182 3.36 -6.48 -16.88
CA PRO A 182 4.29 -5.73 -17.73
C PRO A 182 4.45 -6.42 -19.09
N ILE A 183 4.61 -5.63 -20.15
CA ILE A 183 4.96 -6.14 -21.47
C ILE A 183 6.49 -6.31 -21.53
N ASP A 184 6.96 -7.54 -21.72
CA ASP A 184 8.39 -7.89 -21.65
C ASP A 184 9.25 -7.14 -22.66
N SER A 185 8.73 -6.89 -23.87
CA SER A 185 9.45 -6.10 -24.89
C SER A 185 9.63 -4.64 -24.46
N ALA A 186 8.61 -4.03 -23.86
CA ALA A 186 8.70 -2.67 -23.32
C ALA A 186 9.70 -2.59 -22.15
N LEU A 187 9.70 -3.60 -21.27
CA LEU A 187 10.70 -3.71 -20.20
C LEU A 187 12.12 -3.83 -20.74
N ALA A 188 12.33 -4.63 -21.80
CA ALA A 188 13.64 -4.81 -22.42
C ALA A 188 14.18 -3.51 -23.02
N LEU A 189 13.34 -2.70 -23.69
CA LEU A 189 13.71 -1.40 -24.24
C LEU A 189 14.11 -0.39 -23.14
N VAL A 190 13.41 -0.38 -22.02
CA VAL A 190 13.79 0.48 -20.87
C VAL A 190 15.13 0.01 -20.28
N ARG A 191 15.34 -1.31 -20.18
CA ARG A 191 16.59 -1.93 -19.71
C ARG A 191 17.76 -1.85 -20.69
N SER A 192 17.56 -1.50 -21.96
CA SER A 192 18.67 -1.23 -22.88
C SER A 192 19.18 0.21 -22.77
N GLY A 193 18.44 1.09 -22.07
CA GLY A 193 18.75 2.52 -22.01
C GLY A 193 18.49 3.22 -23.34
N GLU A 194 17.51 2.74 -24.11
CA GLU A 194 16.99 3.39 -25.32
C GLU A 194 16.06 4.56 -25.00
N ASN A 195 15.56 4.65 -23.76
CA ASN A 195 14.62 5.67 -23.29
C ASN A 195 13.40 5.84 -24.22
N PRO A 196 12.62 4.77 -24.46
CA PRO A 196 11.46 4.83 -25.34
C PRO A 196 10.37 5.76 -24.78
N ILE A 197 9.60 6.40 -25.65
CA ILE A 197 8.33 7.04 -25.25
C ILE A 197 7.26 5.96 -25.31
N LEU A 198 6.73 5.59 -24.14
CA LEU A 198 5.73 4.54 -23.99
C LEU A 198 4.46 5.09 -23.33
N SER A 199 3.32 4.90 -23.99
CA SER A 199 1.99 5.07 -23.42
C SER A 199 1.73 4.04 -22.30
N THR A 200 0.65 4.22 -21.54
CA THR A 200 0.22 3.23 -20.53
C THR A 200 -0.14 1.88 -21.14
N ALA A 201 -0.74 1.89 -22.34
CA ALA A 201 -1.12 0.69 -23.09
C ALA A 201 0.09 -0.14 -23.51
N GLU A 202 1.19 0.52 -23.87
CA GLU A 202 2.43 -0.14 -24.31
C GLU A 202 3.26 -0.71 -23.15
N LYS A 203 2.92 -0.37 -21.90
CA LYS A 203 3.62 -0.85 -20.71
C LYS A 203 2.96 -2.08 -20.11
N HIS A 204 1.64 -2.21 -20.24
CA HIS A 204 0.86 -3.21 -19.51
C HIS A 204 -0.21 -3.86 -20.38
N GLN A 205 -0.32 -5.17 -20.24
CA GLN A 205 -1.52 -5.92 -20.63
C GLN A 205 -2.33 -6.31 -19.40
N ARG A 206 -3.62 -6.57 -19.60
CA ARG A 206 -4.56 -6.96 -18.54
C ARG A 206 -5.18 -8.29 -18.86
N ILE A 207 -5.29 -9.15 -17.84
CA ILE A 207 -5.92 -10.46 -17.99
C ILE A 207 -6.96 -10.60 -16.88
N CYS A 208 -8.20 -10.88 -17.27
CA CYS A 208 -9.32 -11.11 -16.36
C CYS A 208 -9.70 -12.59 -16.39
N TYR A 209 -9.88 -13.18 -15.21
CA TYR A 209 -10.49 -14.51 -15.04
C TYR A 209 -11.84 -14.33 -14.35
N VAL A 210 -12.91 -14.79 -15.01
CA VAL A 210 -14.29 -14.41 -14.69
C VAL A 210 -15.14 -15.66 -14.53
N VAL A 211 -15.88 -15.73 -13.43
CA VAL A 211 -16.95 -16.71 -13.21
C VAL A 211 -18.26 -16.01 -13.51
N ALA A 212 -18.94 -16.44 -14.57
CA ALA A 212 -20.24 -15.89 -14.97
C ALA A 212 -21.40 -16.53 -14.18
N GLU A 213 -22.51 -15.80 -14.06
CA GLU A 213 -23.78 -16.37 -13.62
C GLU A 213 -24.34 -17.34 -14.70
N ALA A 214 -25.10 -18.35 -14.29
CA ALA A 214 -25.49 -19.47 -15.16
C ALA A 214 -26.27 -19.10 -16.44
N ALA A 215 -26.88 -17.92 -16.49
CA ALA A 215 -27.65 -17.42 -17.63
C ALA A 215 -27.11 -16.10 -18.22
N ALA A 216 -25.89 -15.70 -17.84
CA ALA A 216 -25.32 -14.45 -18.33
C ALA A 216 -24.75 -14.59 -19.75
N ASP A 217 -24.88 -13.53 -20.55
CA ASP A 217 -24.28 -13.45 -21.87
C ASP A 217 -22.78 -13.11 -21.75
N LEU A 218 -21.93 -14.09 -22.04
CA LEU A 218 -20.48 -13.97 -21.95
C LEU A 218 -19.93 -12.87 -22.87
N SER A 219 -20.54 -12.66 -24.05
CA SER A 219 -20.10 -11.62 -24.99
C SER A 219 -20.37 -10.21 -24.45
N ILE A 220 -21.50 -10.04 -23.76
CA ILE A 220 -21.85 -8.77 -23.10
C ILE A 220 -20.90 -8.51 -21.93
N ILE A 221 -20.61 -9.51 -21.10
CA ILE A 221 -19.65 -9.37 -20.00
C ILE A 221 -18.27 -9.00 -20.54
N GLU A 222 -17.76 -9.74 -21.52
CA GLU A 222 -16.44 -9.50 -22.11
C GLU A 222 -16.34 -8.09 -22.71
N ASN A 223 -17.33 -7.67 -23.50
CA ASN A 223 -17.35 -6.34 -24.07
C ASN A 223 -17.42 -5.26 -22.98
N THR A 224 -18.28 -5.44 -21.97
CA THR A 224 -18.42 -4.49 -20.85
C THR A 224 -17.12 -4.33 -20.08
N ILE A 225 -16.39 -5.43 -19.83
CA ILE A 225 -15.07 -5.38 -19.20
C ILE A 225 -14.10 -4.64 -20.12
N LYS A 226 -13.92 -5.07 -21.38
CA LYS A 226 -12.94 -4.48 -22.31
C LYS A 226 -13.16 -3.00 -22.57
N THR A 227 -14.40 -2.53 -22.61
CA THR A 227 -14.72 -1.12 -22.87
C THR A 227 -14.87 -0.28 -21.61
N MET A 228 -14.57 -0.82 -20.41
CA MET A 228 -14.76 -0.09 -19.15
C MET A 228 -13.80 1.11 -19.06
N PRO A 229 -14.31 2.35 -19.01
CA PRO A 229 -13.46 3.54 -18.93
C PRO A 229 -12.62 3.54 -17.65
N ASN A 230 -11.41 4.07 -17.71
CA ASN A 230 -10.43 4.17 -16.61
C ASN A 230 -9.85 2.84 -16.09
N TYR A 231 -10.40 1.68 -16.48
CA TYR A 231 -9.92 0.37 -16.03
C TYR A 231 -9.29 -0.44 -17.16
N PHE A 232 -9.97 -0.57 -18.29
CA PHE A 232 -9.65 -1.55 -19.33
C PHE A 232 -9.63 -0.98 -20.76
N ALA A 233 -10.41 0.07 -21.04
CA ALA A 233 -10.59 0.61 -22.39
C ALA A 233 -9.28 1.00 -23.10
N ASP A 234 -8.28 1.44 -22.35
CA ASP A 234 -6.98 1.87 -22.88
C ASP A 234 -5.93 0.76 -22.92
N TYR A 235 -6.28 -0.49 -22.60
CA TYR A 235 -5.34 -1.60 -22.44
C TYR A 235 -5.75 -2.80 -23.28
N GLU A 236 -4.75 -3.51 -23.82
CA GLU A 236 -4.99 -4.86 -24.30
C GLU A 236 -5.46 -5.74 -23.13
N THR A 237 -6.73 -6.16 -23.21
CA THR A 237 -7.40 -6.86 -22.12
C THR A 237 -7.90 -8.22 -22.61
N ALA A 238 -7.38 -9.31 -22.04
CA ALA A 238 -7.90 -10.66 -22.23
C ALA A 238 -8.95 -10.97 -21.16
N VAL A 239 -10.02 -11.68 -21.54
CA VAL A 239 -11.06 -12.15 -20.62
C VAL A 239 -11.21 -13.66 -20.80
N HIS A 240 -11.02 -14.40 -19.72
CA HIS A 240 -11.16 -15.85 -19.67
C HIS A 240 -12.32 -16.22 -18.74
N PHE A 241 -13.28 -16.98 -19.25
CA PHE A 241 -14.36 -17.53 -18.44
C PHE A 241 -13.93 -18.88 -17.86
N ILE A 242 -13.99 -19.00 -16.53
CA ILE A 242 -13.58 -20.18 -15.78
C ILE A 242 -14.65 -20.56 -14.76
N ASP A 243 -14.55 -21.75 -14.19
CA ASP A 243 -15.43 -22.15 -13.09
C ASP A 243 -14.95 -21.64 -11.72
N GLU A 244 -15.81 -21.76 -10.72
CA GLU A 244 -15.52 -21.29 -9.35
C GLU A 244 -14.41 -22.09 -8.67
N GLU A 245 -14.24 -23.36 -9.05
CA GLU A 245 -13.22 -24.22 -8.47
C GLU A 245 -11.84 -23.85 -9.01
N GLU A 246 -11.71 -23.59 -10.31
CA GLU A 246 -10.49 -23.07 -10.93
C GLU A 246 -10.11 -21.71 -10.36
N LEU A 247 -11.08 -20.80 -10.21
CA LEU A 247 -10.83 -19.49 -9.59
C LEU A 247 -10.28 -19.67 -8.16
N ARG A 248 -10.86 -20.57 -7.38
CA ARG A 248 -10.45 -20.85 -6.00
C ARG A 248 -9.07 -21.50 -5.94
N GLN A 249 -8.76 -22.45 -6.82
CA GLN A 249 -7.48 -23.16 -6.80
C GLN A 249 -6.32 -22.31 -7.31
N ASN A 250 -6.51 -21.60 -8.42
CA ASN A 250 -5.41 -20.97 -9.16
C ASN A 250 -5.31 -19.46 -8.95
N HIS A 251 -6.37 -18.82 -8.44
CA HIS A 251 -6.50 -17.37 -8.41
C HIS A 251 -6.84 -16.79 -7.03
N SER A 252 -6.71 -17.60 -5.96
CA SER A 252 -6.91 -17.14 -4.58
C SER A 252 -5.70 -16.39 -3.99
N ALA A 253 -4.51 -16.62 -4.53
CA ALA A 253 -3.32 -15.88 -4.11
C ALA A 253 -3.40 -14.43 -4.61
N MET A 254 -2.81 -13.51 -3.84
CA MET A 254 -2.72 -12.09 -4.20
C MET A 254 -1.27 -11.68 -4.48
N PRO A 255 -0.58 -12.31 -5.46
CA PRO A 255 0.77 -11.91 -5.80
C PRO A 255 0.73 -10.52 -6.45
N HIS A 256 1.80 -9.77 -6.28
CA HIS A 256 2.02 -8.53 -7.01
C HIS A 256 3.51 -8.26 -7.15
N GLY A 257 3.81 -7.16 -7.80
CA GLY A 257 5.15 -6.64 -7.87
C GLY A 257 5.19 -5.44 -8.79
N GLY A 258 6.40 -5.13 -9.22
CA GLY A 258 6.62 -4.11 -10.22
C GLY A 258 8.06 -3.66 -10.21
N ILE A 259 8.34 -2.69 -11.07
CA ILE A 259 9.67 -2.11 -11.22
C ILE A 259 9.54 -0.61 -11.46
N VAL A 260 10.32 0.17 -10.74
CA VAL A 260 10.56 1.59 -11.02
C VAL A 260 11.95 1.73 -11.63
N PHE A 261 12.02 2.39 -12.78
CA PHE A 261 13.25 2.76 -13.45
C PHE A 261 13.40 4.27 -13.49
N ARG A 262 14.65 4.70 -13.36
CA ARG A 262 15.14 6.00 -13.82
C ARG A 262 16.27 5.75 -14.80
N SER A 263 16.12 6.19 -16.05
CA SER A 263 17.18 6.10 -17.06
C SER A 263 17.59 7.49 -17.50
N GLY A 264 18.86 7.84 -17.30
CA GLY A 264 19.35 9.19 -17.53
C GLY A 264 20.77 9.23 -18.07
N VAL A 265 21.33 10.43 -18.14
CA VAL A 265 22.70 10.66 -18.59
C VAL A 265 23.46 11.56 -17.60
N SER A 266 24.78 11.38 -17.52
CA SER A 266 25.66 12.32 -16.82
C SER A 266 25.90 13.58 -17.64
N GLY A 267 26.54 14.60 -17.05
CA GLY A 267 26.96 15.81 -17.78
C GLY A 267 27.95 15.58 -18.93
N SER A 268 28.54 14.37 -19.04
CA SER A 268 29.36 13.97 -20.19
C SER A 268 28.59 13.13 -21.22
N GLY A 269 27.28 12.98 -21.06
CA GLY A 269 26.42 12.12 -21.89
C GLY A 269 26.52 10.62 -21.60
N ALA A 270 27.17 10.19 -20.51
CA ALA A 270 27.28 8.77 -20.19
C ALA A 270 25.95 8.23 -19.64
N LYS A 271 25.45 7.13 -20.20
CA LYS A 271 24.18 6.51 -19.79
C LYS A 271 24.26 5.98 -18.34
N GLN A 272 23.23 6.24 -17.56
CA GLN A 272 23.07 5.79 -16.17
C GLN A 272 21.66 5.23 -15.96
N ARG A 273 21.51 4.25 -15.08
CA ARG A 273 20.19 3.69 -14.75
C ARG A 273 20.09 3.31 -13.28
N ILE A 274 18.93 3.59 -12.69
CA ILE A 274 18.51 3.11 -11.37
C ILE A 274 17.28 2.21 -11.58
N GLU A 275 17.27 1.04 -10.94
CA GLU A 275 16.17 0.07 -11.00
C GLU A 275 15.82 -0.36 -9.56
N PHE A 276 14.54 -0.28 -9.21
CA PHE A 276 13.98 -0.74 -7.94
C PHE A 276 12.81 -1.68 -8.22
N SER A 277 12.88 -2.91 -7.74
CA SER A 277 11.87 -3.94 -8.03
C SER A 277 11.28 -4.57 -6.78
N LEU A 278 10.04 -5.05 -6.92
CA LEU A 278 9.34 -5.84 -5.92
C LEU A 278 8.78 -7.11 -6.57
N ALA A 279 8.96 -8.24 -5.89
CA ALA A 279 8.37 -9.53 -6.24
C ALA A 279 7.66 -10.06 -4.98
N LEU A 280 6.33 -10.02 -4.98
CA LEU A 280 5.50 -10.23 -3.80
C LEU A 280 4.60 -11.44 -4.02
N GLU A 281 4.72 -12.45 -3.18
CA GLU A 281 3.78 -13.58 -3.15
C GLU A 281 2.43 -13.18 -2.52
N SER A 282 2.46 -12.21 -1.59
CA SER A 282 1.29 -11.64 -0.95
C SER A 282 1.40 -10.12 -0.86
N ASN A 283 0.69 -9.44 -1.76
CA ASN A 283 0.56 -7.98 -1.78
C ASN A 283 0.01 -7.39 -0.47
N PRO A 284 -1.10 -7.87 0.12
CA PRO A 284 -1.62 -7.30 1.35
C PRO A 284 -0.67 -7.49 2.55
N GLU A 285 0.04 -8.61 2.63
CA GLU A 285 1.00 -8.85 3.71
C GLU A 285 2.25 -7.96 3.57
N PHE A 286 2.77 -7.80 2.35
CA PHE A 286 3.88 -6.87 2.13
C PHE A 286 3.48 -5.43 2.44
N THR A 287 2.30 -5.01 1.97
CA THR A 287 1.75 -3.68 2.25
C THR A 287 1.62 -3.48 3.76
N ALA A 288 1.04 -4.45 4.48
CA ALA A 288 0.95 -4.42 5.93
C ALA A 288 2.31 -4.27 6.64
N SER A 289 3.34 -5.00 6.20
CA SER A 289 4.69 -4.87 6.74
C SER A 289 5.26 -3.47 6.56
N VAL A 290 4.99 -2.82 5.41
CA VAL A 290 5.34 -1.41 5.19
C VAL A 290 4.58 -0.52 6.19
N LEU A 291 3.27 -0.69 6.33
CA LEU A 291 2.45 0.11 7.26
C LEU A 291 2.97 0.00 8.71
N VAL A 292 3.29 -1.21 9.16
CA VAL A 292 3.86 -1.47 10.50
C VAL A 292 5.22 -0.79 10.68
N ALA A 293 6.11 -0.88 9.69
CA ALA A 293 7.41 -0.19 9.75
C ALA A 293 7.24 1.33 9.86
N TYR A 294 6.27 1.89 9.14
CA TYR A 294 5.96 3.31 9.20
C TYR A 294 5.21 3.73 10.47
N ALA A 295 4.44 2.84 11.10
CA ALA A 295 3.85 3.10 12.41
C ALA A 295 4.94 3.38 13.46
N ARG A 296 6.09 2.70 13.37
CA ARG A 296 7.28 3.03 14.19
C ARG A 296 7.72 4.46 14.00
N ALA A 297 7.85 4.90 12.75
CA ALA A 297 8.28 6.25 12.43
C ALA A 297 7.29 7.30 12.95
N VAL A 298 5.99 7.06 12.76
CA VAL A 298 4.93 7.91 13.31
C VAL A 298 5.02 8.00 14.82
N GLY A 299 5.16 6.86 15.52
CA GLY A 299 5.32 6.84 16.98
C GLY A 299 6.56 7.62 17.46
N ARG A 300 7.69 7.50 16.76
CA ARG A 300 8.91 8.28 17.07
C ARG A 300 8.71 9.78 16.88
N MET A 301 8.14 10.19 15.75
CA MET A 301 7.90 11.60 15.43
C MET A 301 6.85 12.24 16.34
N ALA A 302 5.81 11.47 16.70
CA ALA A 302 4.81 11.89 17.66
C ALA A 302 5.41 12.17 19.05
N ARG A 303 6.29 11.30 19.54
CA ARG A 303 7.03 11.51 20.81
C ARG A 303 7.94 12.74 20.77
N GLN A 304 8.32 13.20 19.58
CA GLN A 304 9.05 14.46 19.37
C GLN A 304 8.12 15.69 19.28
N GLY A 305 6.81 15.52 19.46
CA GLY A 305 5.82 16.59 19.42
C GLY A 305 5.41 17.02 18.00
N GLN A 306 5.68 16.20 16.98
CA GLN A 306 5.26 16.53 15.61
C GLN A 306 3.76 16.26 15.40
N SER A 307 3.13 17.10 14.58
CA SER A 307 1.72 16.97 14.19
C SER A 307 1.47 17.32 12.70
N GLY A 308 0.26 17.03 12.24
CA GLY A 308 -0.19 17.19 10.86
C GLY A 308 -0.05 15.93 10.01
N ALA A 309 -0.27 16.07 8.70
CA ALA A 309 -0.09 14.96 7.78
C ALA A 309 1.37 14.86 7.31
N ARG A 310 1.79 13.64 6.99
CA ARG A 310 3.06 13.28 6.35
C ARG A 310 2.80 12.27 5.25
N THR A 311 3.73 12.17 4.33
CA THR A 311 3.84 11.10 3.34
C THR A 311 5.15 10.36 3.58
N VAL A 312 5.38 9.26 2.87
CA VAL A 312 6.66 8.54 2.91
C VAL A 312 7.88 9.42 2.58
N LEU A 313 7.67 10.54 1.86
CA LEU A 313 8.73 11.46 1.44
C LEU A 313 9.24 12.35 2.60
N ASP A 314 8.47 12.47 3.67
CA ASP A 314 8.80 13.31 4.82
C ASP A 314 9.48 12.52 5.97
N ILE A 315 9.65 11.21 5.79
CA ILE A 315 10.08 10.28 6.85
C ILE A 315 11.55 9.88 6.62
N PRO A 316 12.47 10.22 7.54
CA PRO A 316 13.83 9.69 7.48
C PRO A 316 13.85 8.16 7.58
N LEU A 317 14.60 7.48 6.71
CA LEU A 317 14.62 6.00 6.68
C LEU A 317 15.06 5.35 8.00
N SER A 318 15.89 6.03 8.80
CA SER A 318 16.30 5.54 10.13
C SER A 318 15.14 5.38 11.10
N TYR A 319 14.03 6.11 10.89
CA TYR A 319 12.86 6.06 11.77
C TYR A 319 12.05 4.78 11.60
N LEU A 320 12.25 4.06 10.48
CA LEU A 320 11.60 2.78 10.20
C LEU A 320 12.22 1.63 11.00
N SER A 321 13.47 1.78 11.45
CA SER A 321 14.21 0.72 12.13
C SER A 321 14.01 0.76 13.64
N PRO A 322 13.88 -0.39 14.33
CA PRO A 322 13.93 -0.43 15.79
C PRO A 322 15.34 -0.20 16.34
N LYS A 323 16.38 -0.32 15.51
CA LYS A 323 17.79 -0.17 15.90
C LYS A 323 18.11 1.27 16.30
N SER A 324 19.19 1.43 17.07
CA SER A 324 19.75 2.75 17.38
C SER A 324 20.47 3.34 16.15
N ASP A 325 20.58 4.68 16.11
CA ASP A 325 21.28 5.36 15.01
C ASP A 325 22.75 4.92 14.89
N GLU A 326 23.41 4.62 16.01
CA GLU A 326 24.78 4.09 16.02
C GLU A 326 24.87 2.71 15.39
N GLU A 327 23.93 1.80 15.72
CA GLU A 327 23.91 0.48 15.12
C GLU A 327 23.61 0.53 13.62
N LEU A 328 22.71 1.41 13.19
CA LEU A 328 22.42 1.64 11.77
C LEU A 328 23.68 2.09 11.03
N ARG A 329 24.40 3.09 11.55
CA ARG A 329 25.68 3.54 10.97
C ARG A 329 26.74 2.42 10.94
N ARG A 330 26.77 1.54 11.92
CA ARG A 330 27.75 0.44 12.00
C ARG A 330 27.45 -0.71 11.05
N THR A 331 26.17 -0.96 10.74
CA THR A 331 25.75 -2.21 10.07
C THR A 331 25.24 -2.02 8.65
N LEU A 332 24.88 -0.79 8.25
CA LEU A 332 24.27 -0.49 6.94
C LEU A 332 24.99 0.61 6.14
N LEU A 333 26.00 1.28 6.72
CA LEU A 333 26.90 2.24 6.05
C LEU A 333 28.33 1.71 6.09
#